data_AF-A0A183KD75-F1
#
_entry.id   AF-A0A183KD75-F1
#
_cell.length_a   1.000
_cell.length_b   1.000
_cell.length_c   1.000
_cell.angle_alpha   90.00
_cell.angle_beta   90.00
_cell.angle_gamma   90.00
#
_symmetry.space_group_name_H-M   'P 1'
#
loop_
_entity.id
_entity.type
_entity.pdbx_description
1 polymer ?
#
loop_
_entity_poly.entity_id
_entity_poly.type
_entity_poly.pdbx_seq_one_letter_code
_entity_poly.pdbx_strand_id
1 'polypeptide(L)'
;MNLFGRKKDPKAQLNEMTSVLKRQKYPLQRDIQTHLRQQKQLEMAIRKCAKESDVPSAKVYAKEYAESKKAVARLYLALSQIDCVAMELRHMASMNKLTSGMQKSTTVMNAMSSLVKLICRQPAPDFMLLPFDILEYVL
;
A
#
# COMPACT_ATOMS: atom_id res chain seq x y z
N MET A 1 -21.40 14.68 24.63
CA MET A 1 -22.12 14.10 23.47
C MET A 1 -23.17 15.10 23.04
N ASN A 2 -23.16 15.56 21.78
CA ASN A 2 -24.21 16.44 21.26
C ASN A 2 -25.15 15.66 20.35
N LEU A 3 -26.45 15.79 20.63
CA LEU A 3 -27.48 14.77 20.45
C LEU A 3 -28.43 15.00 19.26
N PHE A 4 -28.49 16.16 18.59
CA PHE A 4 -29.39 16.32 17.42
C PHE A 4 -28.88 17.36 16.39
N GLY A 5 -28.84 16.97 15.12
CA GLY A 5 -29.48 17.78 14.07
C GLY A 5 -28.68 18.80 13.25
N ARG A 6 -27.38 19.03 13.46
CA ARG A 6 -26.60 19.82 12.47
C ARG A 6 -25.88 18.87 11.51
N LYS A 7 -26.32 18.81 10.24
CA LYS A 7 -25.50 18.26 9.15
C LYS A 7 -24.14 18.96 9.26
N LYS A 8 -23.10 18.21 9.59
CA LYS A 8 -21.73 18.72 9.72
C LYS A 8 -21.42 19.47 8.42
N ASP A 9 -20.96 20.72 8.53
CA ASP A 9 -20.64 21.55 7.37
C ASP A 9 -19.77 20.73 6.40
N PRO A 10 -20.10 20.65 5.09
CA PRO A 10 -19.35 19.82 4.13
C PRO A 10 -17.84 20.05 4.20
N LYS A 11 -17.41 21.29 4.47
CA LYS A 11 -15.99 21.61 4.66
C LYS A 11 -15.39 20.93 5.90
N ALA A 12 -16.13 20.89 7.01
CA ALA A 12 -15.72 20.19 8.23
C ALA A 12 -15.65 18.66 8.02
N GLN A 13 -16.56 18.08 7.22
CA GLN A 13 -16.49 16.67 6.83
C GLN A 13 -15.25 16.36 6.00
N LEU A 14 -14.95 17.16 4.97
CA LEU A 14 -13.75 16.99 4.14
C LEU A 14 -12.45 17.11 4.94
N ASN A 15 -12.39 18.04 5.89
CA ASN A 15 -11.24 18.21 6.78
C ASN A 15 -11.04 16.99 7.70
N GLU A 16 -12.13 16.42 8.23
CA GLU A 16 -12.08 15.20 9.02
C GLU A 16 -11.61 14.00 8.18
N MET A 17 -12.15 13.82 6.97
CA MET A 17 -11.73 12.77 6.05
C MET A 17 -10.25 12.90 5.67
N THR A 18 -9.78 14.13 5.40
CA THR A 18 -8.35 14.41 5.13
C THR A 18 -7.48 14.05 6.33
N SER A 19 -7.94 14.34 7.56
CA SER A 19 -7.22 13.99 8.80
C SER A 19 -7.13 12.47 8.99
N VAL A 20 -8.21 11.75 8.72
CA VAL A 20 -8.24 10.27 8.78
C VAL A 20 -7.28 9.66 7.75
N LEU A 21 -7.28 10.15 6.51
CA LEU A 21 -6.37 9.67 5.45
C LEU A 21 -4.90 9.90 5.82
N LYS A 22 -4.56 11.07 6.39
CA LYS A 22 -3.21 11.34 6.89
C LYS A 22 -2.81 10.36 8.00
N ARG A 23 -3.73 9.98 8.89
CA ARG A 23 -3.46 8.98 9.93
C ARG A 23 -3.25 7.58 9.36
N GLN A 24 -4.00 7.21 8.32
CA GLN A 24 -3.84 5.92 7.63
C GLN A 24 -2.53 5.78 6.84
N LYS A 25 -1.83 6.89 6.57
CA LYS A 25 -0.50 6.89 5.94
C LYS A 25 0.57 6.20 6.81
N TYR A 26 0.56 6.45 8.12
CA TYR A 26 1.59 5.98 9.04
C TYR A 26 1.69 4.46 9.18
N PRO A 27 0.60 3.68 9.32
CA PRO A 27 0.71 2.22 9.35
C PRO A 27 1.32 1.66 8.06
N LEU A 28 0.91 2.17 6.89
CA LEU A 28 1.50 1.74 5.61
C LEU A 28 3.00 2.05 5.52
N GLN A 29 3.42 3.23 5.98
CA GLN A 29 4.86 3.56 6.05
C GLN A 29 5.62 2.64 7.00
N ARG A 30 5.03 2.27 8.14
CA ARG A 30 5.64 1.30 9.08
C ARG A 30 5.74 -0.10 8.45
N ASP A 31 4.73 -0.53 7.71
CA ASP A 31 4.72 -1.82 7.03
C ASP A 31 5.79 -1.88 5.94
N ILE A 32 5.94 -0.81 5.15
CA ILE A 32 7.04 -0.66 4.18
C ILE A 32 8.39 -0.85 4.87
N GLN A 33 8.65 -0.15 5.97
CA GLN A 33 9.92 -0.29 6.71
C GLN A 33 10.13 -1.70 7.26
N THR A 34 9.05 -2.37 7.68
CA THR A 34 9.11 -3.75 8.17
C THR A 34 9.48 -4.72 7.05
N HIS A 35 8.85 -4.59 5.88
CA HIS A 35 9.18 -5.41 4.72
C HIS A 35 10.59 -5.15 4.18
N LEU A 36 11.06 -3.90 4.17
CA LEU A 36 12.45 -3.58 3.77
C LEU A 36 13.47 -4.24 4.71
N ARG A 37 13.19 -4.28 6.03
CA ARG A 37 14.06 -5.02 6.98
C ARG A 37 14.05 -6.51 6.71
N GLN A 38 12.88 -7.10 6.44
CA GLN A 38 12.76 -8.52 6.07
C GLN A 38 13.52 -8.82 4.78
N GLN A 39 13.42 -7.98 3.75
CA GLN A 39 14.18 -8.12 2.50
C GLN A 39 15.69 -8.13 2.74
N LYS A 40 16.20 -7.27 3.61
CA LYS A 40 17.61 -7.27 3.98
C LYS A 40 18.03 -8.55 4.69
N GLN A 41 17.17 -9.11 5.53
CA GLN A 41 17.42 -10.40 6.19
C GLN A 41 17.45 -11.56 5.18
N LEU A 42 16.50 -11.58 4.24
CA LEU A 42 16.45 -12.56 3.16
C LEU A 42 17.68 -12.46 2.25
N GLU A 43 18.12 -11.25 1.91
CA GLU A 43 19.34 -11.04 1.12
C GLU A 43 20.58 -11.60 1.84
N MET A 44 20.71 -11.38 3.15
CA MET A 44 21.79 -11.96 3.94
C MET A 44 21.71 -13.49 3.99
N ALA A 45 20.50 -14.06 4.09
CA ALA A 45 20.30 -15.51 4.08
C ALA A 45 20.70 -16.13 2.73
N ILE A 46 20.27 -15.51 1.61
CA ILE A 46 20.65 -15.94 0.25
C ILE A 46 22.18 -15.93 0.09
N ARG A 47 22.85 -14.86 0.54
CA ARG A 47 24.32 -14.76 0.48
C ARG A 47 25.03 -15.82 1.34
N LYS A 48 24.45 -16.24 2.46
CA LYS A 48 24.99 -17.33 3.31
C LYS A 48 24.83 -18.69 2.62
N CYS A 49 23.62 -19.02 2.16
CA CYS A 49 23.36 -20.27 1.44
C CYS A 49 24.21 -20.39 0.17
N ALA A 50 24.47 -19.28 -0.52
CA ALA A 50 25.35 -19.25 -1.69
C ALA A 50 26.81 -19.62 -1.34
N LYS A 51 27.31 -19.21 -0.17
CA LYS A 51 28.65 -19.61 0.31
C LYS A 51 28.71 -21.07 0.73
N GLU A 52 27.63 -21.57 1.35
CA GLU A 52 27.50 -22.96 1.81
C GLU A 52 27.14 -23.93 0.67
N SER A 53 26.95 -23.43 -0.55
CA SER A 53 26.51 -24.19 -1.75
C SER A 53 25.16 -24.90 -1.60
N ASP A 54 24.29 -24.42 -0.70
CA ASP A 54 22.92 -24.90 -0.53
C ASP A 54 21.96 -24.20 -1.51
N VAL A 55 21.89 -24.76 -2.72
CA VAL A 55 21.03 -24.31 -3.82
C VAL A 55 19.52 -24.41 -3.52
N PRO A 56 18.98 -25.52 -2.95
CA PRO A 56 17.54 -25.61 -2.70
C PRO A 56 17.05 -24.57 -1.69
N SER A 57 17.78 -24.33 -0.60
CA SER A 57 17.40 -23.30 0.38
C SER A 57 17.51 -21.89 -0.21
N ALA A 58 18.58 -21.61 -0.97
CA ALA A 58 18.75 -20.32 -1.65
C ALA A 58 17.58 -20.00 -2.60
N LYS A 59 17.03 -21.02 -3.30
CA LYS A 59 15.89 -20.84 -4.21
C LYS A 59 14.60 -20.47 -3.47
N VAL A 60 14.37 -21.03 -2.28
CA VAL A 60 13.20 -20.69 -1.45
C VAL A 60 13.30 -19.25 -0.96
N TYR A 61 14.45 -18.84 -0.42
CA TYR A 61 14.66 -17.46 0.03
C TYR A 61 14.58 -16.44 -1.10
N ALA A 62 15.07 -16.78 -2.30
CA ALA A 62 14.96 -15.92 -3.47
C ALA A 62 13.50 -15.72 -3.92
N LYS A 63 12.67 -16.77 -3.84
CA LYS A 63 11.24 -16.67 -4.14
C LYS A 63 10.53 -15.74 -3.15
N GLU A 64 10.80 -15.92 -1.86
CA GLU A 64 10.23 -15.07 -0.79
C GLU A 64 10.66 -13.60 -0.95
N TYR A 65 11.91 -13.36 -1.33
CA TYR A 65 12.42 -12.01 -1.63
C TYR A 65 11.66 -11.35 -2.79
N ALA A 66 11.43 -12.09 -3.88
CA ALA A 66 10.67 -11.60 -5.04
C ALA A 66 9.21 -11.26 -4.68
N GLU A 67 8.56 -12.09 -3.87
CA GLU A 67 7.20 -11.84 -3.37
C GLU A 67 7.14 -10.61 -2.45
N SER A 68 8.13 -10.47 -1.57
CA SER A 68 8.27 -9.31 -0.70
C SER A 68 8.47 -8.02 -1.51
N LYS A 69 9.26 -8.06 -2.60
CA LYS A 69 9.45 -6.91 -3.50
C LYS A 69 8.13 -6.45 -4.12
N LYS A 70 7.30 -7.40 -4.58
CA LYS A 70 5.95 -7.11 -5.10
C LYS A 70 5.04 -6.51 -4.02
N ALA A 71 5.12 -7.00 -2.78
CA ALA A 71 4.35 -6.45 -1.66
C ALA A 71 4.72 -5.00 -1.36
N VAL A 72 6.01 -4.66 -1.33
CA VAL A 72 6.49 -3.29 -1.15
C VAL A 72 6.01 -2.37 -2.27
N ALA A 73 6.07 -2.81 -3.53
CA ALA A 73 5.55 -2.03 -4.66
C ALA A 73 4.05 -1.71 -4.51
N ARG A 74 3.25 -2.69 -4.06
CA ARG A 74 1.81 -2.50 -3.76
C ARG A 74 1.58 -1.49 -2.64
N LEU A 75 2.39 -1.52 -1.58
CA LEU A 75 2.29 -0.57 -0.47
C LEU A 75 2.64 0.87 -0.90
N TYR A 76 3.65 1.05 -1.75
CA TYR A 76 3.96 2.35 -2.33
C TYR A 76 2.84 2.88 -3.24
N LEU A 77 2.22 2.00 -4.02
CA LEU A 77 1.04 2.37 -4.81
C LEU A 77 -0.09 2.85 -3.88
N ALA A 78 -0.40 2.10 -2.82
CA ALA A 78 -1.40 2.49 -1.82
C ALA A 78 -1.10 3.85 -1.19
N LEU A 79 0.17 4.09 -0.85
CA LEU A 79 0.64 5.35 -0.29
C LEU A 79 0.36 6.53 -1.24
N SER A 80 0.71 6.38 -2.52
CA SER A 80 0.49 7.41 -3.54
C SER A 80 -1.00 7.68 -3.77
N GLN A 81 -1.84 6.64 -3.68
CA GLN A 81 -3.28 6.78 -3.80
C GLN A 81 -3.86 7.57 -2.62
N ILE A 82 -3.40 7.33 -1.37
CA ILE A 82 -3.82 8.15 -0.21
C ILE A 82 -3.47 9.61 -0.44
N ASP A 83 -2.27 9.88 -0.93
CA ASP A 83 -1.82 11.25 -1.18
C ASP A 83 -2.65 11.91 -2.31
N CYS A 84 -2.96 11.18 -3.37
CA CYS A 84 -3.83 11.63 -4.46
C CYS A 84 -5.24 12.00 -3.97
N VAL A 85 -5.90 11.10 -3.23
CA VAL A 85 -7.24 11.34 -2.68
C VAL A 85 -7.22 12.51 -1.68
N ALA A 86 -6.20 12.60 -0.84
CA ALA A 86 -6.08 13.71 0.11
C ALA A 86 -5.87 15.06 -0.60
N MET A 87 -5.25 15.10 -1.78
CA MET A 87 -5.17 16.30 -2.61
C MET A 87 -6.51 16.64 -3.24
N GLU A 88 -7.22 15.65 -3.78
CA GLU A 88 -8.56 15.85 -4.36
C GLU A 88 -9.54 16.43 -3.33
N LEU A 89 -9.55 15.89 -2.10
CA LEU A 89 -10.40 16.41 -1.02
C LEU A 89 -10.07 17.86 -0.64
N ARG A 90 -8.78 18.25 -0.68
CA ARG A 90 -8.37 19.66 -0.44
C ARG A 90 -8.82 20.57 -1.57
N HIS A 91 -8.67 20.14 -2.82
CA HIS A 91 -9.15 20.88 -3.98
C HIS A 91 -10.67 21.11 -3.91
N MET A 92 -11.42 20.10 -3.46
CA MET A 92 -12.86 20.23 -3.24
C MET A 92 -13.21 21.16 -2.10
N ALA A 93 -12.43 21.17 -1.01
CA ALA A 93 -12.60 22.09 0.12
C ALA A 93 -12.40 23.58 -0.26
N SER A 94 -11.60 23.86 -1.29
CA SER A 94 -11.41 25.21 -1.85
C SER A 94 -12.48 25.63 -2.87
N MET A 95 -13.28 24.70 -3.40
CA MET A 95 -14.34 25.03 -4.36
C MET A 95 -15.57 25.61 -3.64
N ASN A 96 -15.98 26.84 -4.01
CA ASN A 96 -17.09 27.58 -3.39
C ASN A 96 -18.49 26.91 -3.50
N LYS A 97 -18.62 25.80 -4.25
CA LYS A 97 -19.85 25.02 -4.40
C LYS A 97 -19.60 23.56 -3.99
N LEU A 98 -19.35 23.34 -2.70
CA LEU A 98 -19.09 22.03 -2.08
C LEU A 98 -20.19 20.97 -2.31
N THR A 99 -21.42 21.39 -2.61
CA THR A 99 -22.62 20.55 -2.62
C THR A 99 -22.67 19.51 -3.75
N SER A 100 -22.02 19.74 -4.90
CA SER A 100 -22.02 18.79 -6.04
C SER A 100 -20.80 17.85 -6.08
N GLY A 101 -19.78 18.12 -5.27
CA GLY A 101 -18.55 17.33 -5.26
C GLY A 101 -18.63 16.05 -4.42
N MET A 102 -19.41 16.07 -3.33
CA MET A 102 -19.38 15.03 -2.29
C MET A 102 -19.81 13.63 -2.79
N GLN A 103 -20.66 13.55 -3.83
CA GLN A 103 -21.01 12.29 -4.50
C GLN A 103 -19.81 11.66 -5.22
N LYS A 104 -18.88 12.46 -5.77
CA LYS A 104 -17.70 11.94 -6.47
C LYS A 104 -16.64 11.40 -5.49
N SER A 105 -16.46 12.04 -4.32
CA SER A 105 -15.49 11.61 -3.29
C SER A 105 -15.81 10.26 -2.66
N THR A 106 -17.10 9.89 -2.55
CA THR A 106 -17.49 8.59 -1.98
C THR A 106 -17.15 7.43 -2.92
N THR A 107 -17.28 7.61 -4.24
CA THR A 107 -16.76 6.67 -5.24
C THR A 107 -15.25 6.49 -5.15
N VAL A 108 -14.50 7.59 -5.00
CA VAL A 108 -13.03 7.56 -4.88
C VAL A 108 -12.60 6.86 -3.59
N MET A 109 -13.26 7.12 -2.46
CA MET A 109 -13.01 6.40 -1.21
C MET A 109 -13.39 4.92 -1.27
N ASN A 110 -14.45 4.56 -1.99
CA ASN A 110 -14.84 3.16 -2.18
C ASN A 110 -13.85 2.40 -3.08
N ALA A 111 -13.35 3.05 -4.13
CA ALA A 111 -12.27 2.50 -4.96
C ALA A 111 -11.00 2.31 -4.12
N MET A 112 -10.68 3.28 -3.26
CA MET A 112 -9.57 3.21 -2.33
C MET A 112 -9.71 2.08 -1.29
N SER A 113 -10.89 1.91 -0.70
CA SER A 113 -11.19 0.83 0.25
C SER A 113 -11.04 -0.54 -0.41
N SER A 114 -11.45 -0.66 -1.67
CA SER A 114 -11.31 -1.89 -2.45
C SER A 114 -9.84 -2.21 -2.75
N LEU A 115 -9.05 -1.20 -3.13
CA LEU A 115 -7.60 -1.32 -3.35
C LEU A 115 -6.85 -1.74 -2.08
N VAL A 116 -7.10 -1.09 -0.93
CA VAL A 116 -6.47 -1.46 0.35
C VAL A 116 -6.84 -2.90 0.75
N LYS A 117 -8.09 -3.33 0.53
CA LYS A 117 -8.50 -4.73 0.77
C LYS A 117 -7.80 -5.72 -0.15
N LEU A 118 -7.58 -5.37 -1.42
CA LEU A 118 -6.83 -6.20 -2.38
C LEU A 118 -5.34 -6.29 -2.02
N ILE A 119 -4.75 -5.22 -1.47
CA ILE A 119 -3.36 -5.21 -1.01
C ILE A 119 -3.19 -6.05 0.26
N CYS A 120 -4.20 -6.06 1.15
CA CYS A 120 -4.19 -6.79 2.41
C CYS A 120 -4.53 -8.29 2.24
N ARG A 121 -5.26 -8.67 1.18
CA ARG A 121 -5.38 -10.06 0.76
C ARG A 121 -4.00 -10.52 0.30
N GLN A 122 -3.24 -11.16 1.20
CA GLN A 122 -2.05 -11.91 0.82
C GLN A 122 -2.41 -12.75 -0.42
N PRO A 123 -1.64 -12.69 -1.52
CA PRO A 123 -1.79 -13.73 -2.52
C PRO A 123 -1.56 -15.04 -1.78
N ALA A 124 -2.55 -15.94 -1.81
CA ALA A 124 -2.31 -17.32 -1.43
C ALA A 124 -1.09 -17.82 -2.21
N PRO A 125 -0.29 -18.75 -1.67
CA PRO A 125 0.80 -19.36 -2.42
C PRO A 125 0.22 -20.24 -3.53
N ASP A 126 -0.29 -19.62 -4.59
CA ASP A 126 -0.59 -20.29 -5.84
C ASP A 126 0.76 -20.58 -6.49
N PHE A 127 1.20 -21.80 -6.21
CA PHE A 127 2.20 -22.52 -6.96
C PHE A 127 1.93 -22.39 -8.47
N MET A 128 3.02 -22.26 -9.24
CA MET A 128 3.09 -22.24 -10.70
C MET A 128 2.69 -20.93 -11.39
N LEU A 129 3.70 -20.15 -11.77
CA LEU A 129 4.13 -20.03 -13.17
C LEU A 129 5.42 -19.18 -13.22
N LEU A 130 6.56 -19.86 -13.39
CA LEU A 130 7.77 -19.33 -14.03
C LEU A 130 7.44 -19.08 -15.53
N PRO A 131 8.21 -18.31 -16.34
CA PRO A 131 9.66 -18.03 -16.21
C PRO A 131 10.11 -16.67 -16.79
N PHE A 132 10.46 -15.64 -16.01
CA PHE A 132 11.24 -14.51 -16.55
C PHE A 132 12.13 -13.88 -15.46
N ASP A 133 13.38 -13.59 -15.85
CA ASP A 133 14.37 -12.72 -15.20
C ASP A 133 15.21 -13.26 -14.03
N ILE A 134 15.88 -14.41 -14.23
CA ILE A 134 17.06 -14.80 -13.41
C ILE A 134 18.37 -14.77 -14.25
N LEU A 135 18.35 -14.22 -15.47
CA LEU A 135 19.51 -14.29 -16.38
C LEU A 135 20.27 -12.97 -16.60
N GLU A 136 19.98 -11.89 -15.88
CA GLU A 136 20.66 -10.59 -16.12
C GLU A 136 21.36 -9.98 -14.89
N TYR A 137 21.63 -10.75 -13.83
CA TYR A 137 22.30 -10.22 -12.63
C TYR A 137 23.68 -10.85 -12.31
N VAL A 138 24.28 -11.59 -13.26
CA VAL A 138 25.63 -12.19 -13.10
C VAL A 138 26.50 -12.02 -14.36
N LEU A 139 26.51 -10.82 -14.96
CA LEU A 139 27.56 -10.41 -15.90
C LEU A 139 27.93 -8.95 -15.66
#